data_AF-A0A6P0YI07-F1
#
_entry.id   AF-A0A6P0YI07-F1
#
_cell.length_a   1.000
_cell.length_b   1.000
_cell.length_c   1.000
_cell.angle_alpha   90.00
_cell.angle_beta   90.00
_cell.angle_gamma   90.00
#
_symmetry.space_group_name_H-M   'P 1'
#
loop_
_entity.id
_entity.type
_entity.pdbx_description
1 polymer ?
#
loop_
_entity_poly.entity_id
_entity_poly.type
_entity_poly.pdbx_seq_one_letter_code
_entity_poly.pdbx_strand_id
1 'polypeptide(L)'
;MKNQIIASIASIPFALGTLFAGTGTAEAAALIGEFQFAGIGAAEFTQDELNFNPNPSSLFLSPITTTGSFEQFAGTSTTTTIHGPIQFDTLLEPDNTFIDFGGGNRFSLEEASIGEVIQSGQNVSLDIILEGIFESADGDESDGAGNITLQFNDTTASAVSQQLEDGETLTAQFSGALYSKTERVPEPTTTVGLLIVGTLASFVLRQTKQH
;
A
#
# COMPACT_ATOMS: atom_id res chain seq x y z
N MET A 1 26.36 24.75 75.72
CA MET A 1 26.05 23.59 74.86
C MET A 1 25.47 24.15 73.57
N LYS A 2 26.18 24.01 72.45
CA LYS A 2 25.87 24.61 71.15
C LYS A 2 25.10 23.58 70.31
N ASN A 3 23.85 23.87 69.96
CA ASN A 3 23.12 23.12 68.95
C ASN A 3 23.51 23.66 67.58
N GLN A 4 24.50 23.02 66.94
CA GLN A 4 24.74 23.21 65.51
C GLN A 4 23.81 22.25 64.77
N ILE A 5 22.72 22.78 64.22
CA ILE A 5 21.93 22.09 63.21
C ILE A 5 22.73 22.16 61.92
N ILE A 6 23.41 21.05 61.59
CA ILE A 6 23.99 20.85 60.26
C ILE A 6 22.81 20.51 59.34
N ALA A 7 22.34 21.52 58.60
CA ALA A 7 21.42 21.31 57.50
C ALA A 7 22.17 20.51 56.42
N SER A 8 21.91 19.21 56.37
CA SER A 8 22.39 18.34 55.31
C SER A 8 21.70 18.75 54.02
N ILE A 9 22.43 19.42 53.13
CA ILE A 9 22.04 19.53 51.73
C ILE A 9 22.17 18.12 51.17
N ALA A 10 21.08 17.36 51.21
CA ALA A 10 20.95 16.18 50.38
C ALA A 10 20.88 16.67 48.94
N SER A 11 22.03 16.62 48.25
CA SER A 11 22.08 16.72 46.79
C SER A 11 21.34 15.51 46.24
N ILE A 12 20.05 15.67 46.01
CA ILE A 12 19.24 14.72 45.25
C ILE A 12 19.89 14.65 43.87
N PRO A 13 20.41 13.50 43.42
CA PRO A 13 20.78 13.36 42.03
C PRO A 13 19.49 13.50 41.23
N PHE A 14 19.39 14.55 40.44
CA PHE A 14 18.42 14.66 39.36
C PHE A 14 18.69 13.50 38.38
N ALA A 15 18.07 12.35 38.64
CA ALA A 15 17.90 11.29 37.66
C ALA A 15 16.81 11.73 36.66
N LEU A 16 17.08 12.76 35.86
CA LEU A 16 16.29 13.15 34.69
C LEU A 16 16.78 12.39 33.45
N GLY A 17 16.83 11.08 33.53
CA GLY A 17 17.22 10.26 32.40
C GLY A 17 16.81 8.83 32.67
N THR A 18 15.67 8.44 32.08
CA THR A 18 15.16 7.07 31.83
C THR A 18 13.64 6.87 32.06
N LEU A 19 12.82 7.93 32.15
CA LEU A 19 11.35 7.77 32.10
C LEU A 19 10.67 8.41 30.89
N PHE A 20 11.48 8.88 29.93
CA PHE A 20 11.07 9.12 28.55
C PHE A 20 12.07 8.47 27.62
N ALA A 21 12.38 7.18 27.85
CA ALA A 21 12.58 6.34 26.68
C ALA A 21 11.20 6.34 26.03
N GLY A 22 11.00 7.22 25.05
CA GLY A 22 9.77 7.27 24.28
C GLY A 22 9.41 5.83 23.98
N THR A 23 8.19 5.44 24.30
CA THR A 23 7.52 4.44 23.47
C THR A 23 7.65 5.02 22.08
N GLY A 24 8.69 4.58 21.36
CA GLY A 24 8.74 4.77 19.93
C GLY A 24 7.39 4.23 19.52
N THR A 25 6.51 5.14 19.09
CA THR A 25 5.42 4.73 18.24
C THR A 25 6.12 3.86 17.23
N ALA A 26 5.80 2.56 17.23
CA ALA A 26 6.12 1.74 16.10
C ALA A 26 5.32 2.42 14.97
N GLU A 27 5.93 3.42 14.35
CA GLU A 27 5.53 3.88 13.05
C GLU A 27 5.73 2.61 12.22
N ALA A 28 4.63 1.89 11.99
CA ALA A 28 4.59 0.87 10.96
C ALA A 28 5.16 1.57 9.72
N ALA A 29 6.38 1.20 9.35
CA ALA A 29 7.12 1.88 8.30
C ALA A 29 6.30 1.67 7.04
N ALA A 30 5.65 2.74 6.57
CA ALA A 30 4.80 2.68 5.38
C ALA A 30 5.57 1.93 4.29
N LEU A 31 4.97 0.87 3.76
CA LEU A 31 5.53 0.19 2.61
C LEU A 31 5.58 1.24 1.48
N ILE A 32 6.76 1.67 1.04
CA ILE A 32 6.96 2.58 -0.11
C ILE A 32 7.79 1.92 -1.21
N GLY A 33 7.18 1.67 -2.37
CA GLY A 33 7.83 0.95 -3.46
C GLY A 33 6.98 0.85 -4.72
N GLU A 34 7.65 0.50 -5.83
CA GLU A 34 7.07 0.27 -7.14
C GLU A 34 7.55 -1.06 -7.73
N PHE A 35 6.60 -1.81 -8.28
CA PHE A 35 6.81 -3.06 -9.01
C PHE A 35 6.35 -2.91 -10.44
N GLN A 36 7.21 -3.26 -11.39
CA GLN A 36 6.79 -3.48 -12.77
C GLN A 36 6.70 -4.96 -13.08
N PHE A 37 5.66 -5.35 -13.83
CA PHE A 37 5.51 -6.68 -14.36
C PHE A 37 5.24 -6.65 -15.86
N ALA A 38 5.86 -7.59 -16.57
CA ALA A 38 5.50 -7.92 -17.95
C ALA A 38 4.93 -9.32 -17.97
N GLY A 39 3.71 -9.46 -18.51
CA GLY A 39 3.08 -10.75 -18.69
C GLY A 39 3.79 -11.55 -19.77
N ILE A 40 4.00 -12.84 -19.53
CA ILE A 40 4.28 -13.80 -20.60
C ILE A 40 2.96 -14.50 -20.91
N GLY A 41 2.29 -14.09 -21.99
CA GLY A 41 1.01 -14.67 -22.40
C GLY A 41 0.00 -13.62 -22.83
N ALA A 42 -1.16 -14.09 -23.29
CA ALA A 42 -2.26 -13.22 -23.67
C ALA A 42 -3.30 -13.16 -22.55
N ALA A 43 -3.94 -11.99 -22.41
CA ALA A 43 -5.13 -11.82 -21.60
C ALA A 43 -6.36 -11.75 -22.52
N GLU A 44 -7.45 -12.35 -22.06
CA GLU A 44 -8.78 -12.23 -22.65
C GLU A 44 -9.50 -11.08 -21.94
N PHE A 45 -10.02 -10.14 -22.71
CA PHE A 45 -10.60 -8.90 -22.23
C PHE A 45 -11.99 -8.71 -22.81
N THR A 46 -12.94 -8.38 -21.95
CA THR A 46 -14.31 -7.97 -22.30
C THR A 46 -14.62 -6.64 -21.63
N GLN A 47 -15.81 -6.08 -21.87
CA GLN A 47 -16.22 -4.85 -21.19
C GLN A 47 -16.34 -5.00 -19.67
N ASP A 48 -16.55 -6.22 -19.17
CA ASP A 48 -16.84 -6.48 -17.76
C ASP A 48 -15.70 -7.20 -17.02
N GLU A 49 -14.78 -7.85 -17.76
CA GLU A 49 -13.80 -8.77 -17.18
C GLU A 49 -12.47 -8.78 -17.92
N LEU A 50 -11.36 -8.85 -17.16
CA LEU A 50 -10.04 -9.28 -17.63
C LEU A 50 -9.71 -10.68 -17.09
N ASN A 51 -9.46 -11.63 -17.99
CA ASN A 51 -9.08 -12.99 -17.67
C ASN A 51 -7.68 -13.33 -18.21
N PHE A 52 -6.87 -13.96 -17.38
CA PHE A 52 -5.54 -14.43 -17.75
C PHE A 52 -5.62 -15.92 -18.07
N ASN A 53 -5.75 -16.27 -19.35
CA ASN A 53 -5.91 -17.66 -19.79
C ASN A 53 -4.87 -18.07 -20.85
N PRO A 54 -3.91 -18.96 -20.51
CA PRO A 54 -3.66 -19.52 -19.18
C PRO A 54 -3.12 -18.45 -18.22
N ASN A 55 -3.35 -18.65 -16.92
CA ASN A 55 -2.83 -17.76 -15.89
C ASN A 55 -1.28 -17.75 -15.99
N PRO A 56 -0.63 -16.58 -16.15
CA PRO A 56 0.82 -16.48 -16.20
C PRO A 56 1.41 -16.99 -14.89
N SER A 57 1.91 -18.22 -14.90
CA SER A 57 2.49 -18.88 -13.73
C SER A 57 3.76 -18.21 -13.20
N SER A 58 4.28 -17.19 -13.90
CA SER A 58 5.42 -16.39 -13.47
C SER A 58 5.37 -15.01 -14.11
N LEU A 59 5.26 -13.96 -13.29
CA LEU A 59 5.58 -12.60 -13.71
C LEU A 59 7.06 -12.30 -13.48
N PHE A 60 7.67 -11.57 -14.42
CA PHE A 60 8.95 -10.92 -14.14
C PHE A 60 8.68 -9.62 -13.38
N LEU A 61 8.97 -9.62 -12.09
CA LEU A 61 8.98 -8.41 -11.29
C LEU A 61 10.34 -7.73 -11.37
N SER A 62 10.35 -6.47 -11.80
CA SER A 62 11.51 -5.61 -11.63
C SER A 62 11.19 -4.53 -10.60
N PRO A 63 11.80 -4.56 -9.40
CA PRO A 63 11.69 -3.44 -8.48
C PRO A 63 12.42 -2.23 -9.08
N ILE A 64 11.77 -1.08 -9.16
CA ILE A 64 12.39 0.14 -9.73
C ILE A 64 13.00 0.99 -8.62
N THR A 65 12.24 1.19 -7.55
CA THR A 65 12.60 2.00 -6.39
C THR A 65 12.06 1.29 -5.15
N THR A 66 12.95 0.64 -4.41
CA THR A 66 12.63 0.12 -3.07
C THR A 66 13.42 0.96 -2.08
N THR A 67 12.71 1.79 -1.32
CA THR A 67 13.32 2.50 -0.18
C THR A 67 12.49 2.16 1.06
N GLY A 68 13.13 1.61 2.10
CA GLY A 68 12.43 1.19 3.32
C GLY A 68 11.86 -0.24 3.24
N SER A 69 10.70 -0.45 3.86
CA SER A 69 10.07 -1.74 4.22
C SER A 69 9.61 -2.65 3.06
N PHE A 70 9.96 -2.34 1.81
CA PHE A 70 9.74 -3.24 0.65
C PHE A 70 10.92 -4.18 0.35
N GLU A 71 12.02 -4.14 1.11
CA GLU A 71 13.13 -5.11 0.96
C GLU A 71 12.64 -6.57 1.04
N GLN A 72 11.61 -6.84 1.86
CA GLN A 72 10.98 -8.15 1.99
C GLN A 72 10.30 -8.66 0.70
N PHE A 73 9.89 -7.75 -0.19
CA PHE A 73 9.33 -8.07 -1.51
C PHE A 73 10.43 -8.23 -2.57
N ALA A 74 11.58 -7.56 -2.39
CA ALA A 74 12.71 -7.61 -3.33
C ALA A 74 13.54 -8.90 -3.24
N GLY A 75 13.48 -9.63 -2.11
CA GLY A 75 14.34 -10.77 -1.82
C GLY A 75 13.71 -12.16 -1.98
N THR A 76 12.41 -12.28 -2.25
CA THR A 76 11.67 -13.53 -1.99
C THR A 76 11.01 -14.20 -3.21
N SER A 77 10.86 -13.55 -4.37
CA SER A 77 10.06 -14.14 -5.45
C SER A 77 10.89 -14.90 -6.50
N THR A 78 10.81 -16.22 -6.47
CA THR A 78 11.09 -17.09 -7.64
C THR A 78 9.81 -17.44 -8.42
N THR A 79 8.64 -17.05 -7.92
CA THR A 79 7.32 -17.33 -8.52
C THR A 79 6.29 -16.28 -8.09
N THR A 80 6.21 -15.18 -8.81
CA THR A 80 5.10 -14.22 -8.66
C THR A 80 3.91 -14.71 -9.47
N THR A 81 2.74 -14.81 -8.84
CA THR A 81 1.52 -15.31 -9.48
C THR A 81 0.47 -14.20 -9.56
N ILE A 82 -0.13 -14.02 -10.74
CA ILE A 82 -1.36 -13.22 -10.89
C ILE A 82 -2.55 -14.12 -10.56
N HIS A 83 -3.57 -13.60 -9.92
CA HIS A 83 -4.86 -14.25 -9.74
C HIS A 83 -5.91 -13.52 -10.56
N GLY A 84 -6.87 -14.27 -11.09
CA GLY A 84 -7.95 -13.73 -11.91
C GLY A 84 -9.10 -14.73 -12.03
N PRO A 85 -10.22 -14.33 -12.67
CA PRO A 85 -10.40 -13.09 -13.42
C PRO A 85 -10.55 -11.81 -12.57
N ILE A 86 -10.35 -10.65 -13.19
CA ILE A 86 -10.63 -9.32 -12.62
C ILE A 86 -11.98 -8.85 -13.18
N GLN A 87 -12.92 -8.50 -12.31
CA GLN A 87 -14.18 -7.87 -12.70
C GLN A 87 -14.06 -6.35 -12.56
N PHE A 88 -14.59 -5.61 -13.53
CA PHE A 88 -14.57 -4.15 -13.50
C PHE A 88 -15.75 -3.56 -12.73
N ASP A 89 -15.54 -2.35 -12.21
CA ASP A 89 -16.56 -1.52 -11.53
C ASP A 89 -17.28 -2.24 -10.38
N THR A 90 -16.61 -3.24 -9.80
CA THR A 90 -17.11 -4.05 -8.70
C THR A 90 -16.16 -3.90 -7.53
N LEU A 91 -16.70 -3.50 -6.37
CA LEU A 91 -15.95 -3.49 -5.13
C LEU A 91 -15.71 -4.94 -4.68
N LEU A 92 -14.45 -5.34 -4.59
CA LEU A 92 -14.05 -6.68 -4.21
C LEU A 92 -13.84 -6.77 -2.69
N GLU A 93 -14.08 -7.95 -2.13
CA GLU A 93 -13.82 -8.20 -0.71
C GLU A 93 -12.30 -8.12 -0.43
N PRO A 94 -11.89 -7.69 0.78
CA PRO A 94 -10.49 -7.42 1.12
C PRO A 94 -9.54 -8.64 1.00
N ASP A 95 -10.09 -9.86 0.96
CA ASP A 95 -9.33 -11.10 0.76
C ASP A 95 -9.07 -11.46 -0.71
N ASN A 96 -9.40 -10.57 -1.66
CA ASN A 96 -9.18 -10.81 -3.08
C ASN A 96 -7.73 -10.57 -3.51
N THR A 97 -6.86 -11.52 -3.18
CA THR A 97 -5.45 -11.50 -3.60
C THR A 97 -5.35 -11.48 -5.12
N PHE A 98 -4.75 -10.42 -5.68
CA PHE A 98 -4.51 -10.26 -7.12
C PHE A 98 -3.08 -10.62 -7.51
N ILE A 99 -2.07 -10.16 -6.74
CA ILE A 99 -0.68 -10.58 -6.93
C ILE A 99 -0.16 -11.22 -5.66
N ASP A 100 0.31 -12.46 -5.76
CA ASP A 100 1.10 -13.12 -4.71
C ASP A 100 2.59 -12.97 -5.03
N PHE A 101 3.29 -12.19 -4.21
CA PHE A 101 4.74 -11.98 -4.33
C PHE A 101 5.54 -13.13 -3.71
N GLY A 102 4.88 -14.03 -2.96
CA GLY A 102 5.47 -15.10 -2.20
C GLY A 102 5.89 -14.68 -0.79
N GLY A 103 6.05 -15.67 0.09
CA GLY A 103 6.52 -15.45 1.46
C GLY A 103 5.52 -14.71 2.35
N GLY A 104 4.23 -14.65 1.99
CA GLY A 104 3.19 -13.93 2.73
C GLY A 104 2.99 -12.49 2.27
N ASN A 105 3.75 -12.02 1.28
CA ASN A 105 3.60 -10.69 0.71
C ASN A 105 2.61 -10.71 -0.45
N ARG A 106 1.58 -9.85 -0.43
CA ARG A 106 0.52 -9.84 -1.44
C ARG A 106 0.04 -8.43 -1.78
N PHE A 107 -0.57 -8.30 -2.95
CA PHE A 107 -1.42 -7.19 -3.32
C PHE A 107 -2.84 -7.71 -3.52
N SER A 108 -3.77 -7.26 -2.68
CA SER A 108 -5.19 -7.54 -2.81
C SER A 108 -5.86 -6.44 -3.62
N LEU A 109 -6.64 -6.81 -4.63
CA LEU A 109 -7.35 -5.86 -5.49
C LEU A 109 -8.72 -5.54 -4.88
N GLU A 110 -8.99 -4.26 -4.68
CA GLU A 110 -10.28 -3.76 -4.21
C GLU A 110 -11.16 -3.29 -5.36
N GLU A 111 -10.56 -2.64 -6.36
CA GLU A 111 -11.28 -2.09 -7.50
C GLU A 111 -10.40 -2.13 -8.76
N ALA A 112 -11.03 -2.41 -9.90
CA ALA A 112 -10.44 -2.23 -11.21
C ALA A 112 -11.42 -1.52 -12.14
N SER A 113 -10.90 -0.60 -12.95
CA SER A 113 -11.71 0.15 -13.93
C SER A 113 -10.99 0.30 -15.26
N ILE A 114 -11.77 0.44 -16.34
CA ILE A 114 -11.25 0.68 -17.67
C ILE A 114 -10.83 2.15 -17.78
N GLY A 115 -9.55 2.37 -18.09
CA GLY A 115 -8.94 3.67 -18.30
C GLY A 115 -8.97 4.12 -19.76
N GLU A 116 -7.92 4.83 -20.17
CA GLU A 116 -7.85 5.46 -21.50
C GLU A 116 -7.47 4.45 -22.60
N VAL A 117 -8.08 4.63 -23.77
CA VAL A 117 -7.66 3.95 -25.02
C VAL A 117 -6.78 4.89 -25.83
N ILE A 118 -5.53 4.50 -26.02
CA ILE A 118 -4.50 5.29 -26.72
C ILE A 118 -4.15 4.57 -28.02
N GLN A 119 -4.05 5.30 -29.13
CA GLN A 119 -3.63 4.76 -30.41
C GLN A 119 -2.30 5.35 -30.88
N SER A 120 -1.38 4.48 -31.31
CA SER A 120 -0.10 4.84 -31.94
C SER A 120 0.06 4.06 -33.24
N GLY A 121 -0.23 4.71 -34.37
CA GLY A 121 -0.24 4.05 -35.68
C GLY A 121 -1.35 2.98 -35.75
N GLN A 122 -0.96 1.73 -35.98
CA GLN A 122 -1.87 0.56 -35.97
C GLN A 122 -1.80 -0.23 -34.66
N ASN A 123 -1.20 0.33 -33.62
CA ASN A 123 -1.17 -0.26 -32.29
C ASN A 123 -2.11 0.52 -31.38
N VAL A 124 -2.89 -0.19 -30.58
CA VAL A 124 -3.80 0.37 -29.59
C VAL A 124 -3.37 -0.15 -28.23
N SER A 125 -3.29 0.74 -27.26
CA SER A 125 -3.14 0.38 -25.85
C SER A 125 -4.38 0.79 -25.06
N LEU A 126 -4.79 -0.05 -24.12
CA LEU A 126 -5.87 0.23 -23.18
C LEU A 126 -5.33 0.03 -21.78
N ASP A 127 -5.43 1.05 -20.95
CA ASP A 127 -5.02 0.95 -19.56
C ASP A 127 -6.19 0.51 -18.68
N ILE A 128 -5.95 -0.43 -17.78
CA ILE A 128 -6.85 -0.82 -16.70
C ILE A 128 -6.24 -0.25 -15.43
N ILE A 129 -7.01 0.56 -14.71
CA ILE A 129 -6.58 1.17 -13.44
C ILE A 129 -6.87 0.15 -12.34
N LEU A 130 -5.91 -0.05 -11.44
CA LEU A 130 -6.01 -0.95 -10.30
C LEU A 130 -5.90 -0.16 -9.00
N GLU A 131 -6.79 -0.45 -8.06
CA GLU A 131 -6.70 0.03 -6.68
C GLU A 131 -6.78 -1.15 -5.71
N GLY A 132 -6.01 -1.08 -4.63
CA GLY A 132 -5.98 -2.17 -3.67
C GLY A 132 -5.05 -1.92 -2.49
N ILE A 133 -4.68 -3.00 -1.80
CA ILE A 133 -3.87 -2.98 -0.58
C ILE A 133 -2.66 -3.89 -0.76
N PHE A 134 -1.48 -3.38 -0.43
CA PHE A 134 -0.31 -4.22 -0.18
C PHE A 134 -0.32 -4.71 1.26
N GLU A 135 -0.08 -6.00 1.46
CA GLU A 135 0.11 -6.61 2.77
C GLU A 135 1.45 -7.33 2.81
N SER A 136 2.23 -7.08 3.85
CA SER A 136 3.50 -7.76 4.10
C SER A 136 3.33 -9.06 4.87
N ALA A 137 4.37 -9.90 4.87
CA ALA A 137 4.43 -11.11 5.68
C ALA A 137 4.27 -10.86 7.19
N ASP A 138 4.59 -9.65 7.66
CA ASP A 138 4.47 -9.23 9.06
C ASP A 138 3.08 -8.63 9.39
N GLY A 139 2.19 -8.53 8.39
CA GLY A 139 0.84 -7.97 8.53
C GLY A 139 0.78 -6.45 8.44
N ASP A 140 1.82 -5.79 7.93
CA ASP A 140 1.77 -4.36 7.64
C ASP A 140 1.01 -4.13 6.33
N GLU A 141 0.05 -3.20 6.37
CA GLU A 141 -0.78 -2.83 5.22
C GLU A 141 -0.45 -1.42 4.71
N SER A 142 -0.56 -1.24 3.39
CA SER A 142 -0.53 0.08 2.75
C SER A 142 -1.42 0.13 1.52
N ASP A 143 -2.10 1.26 1.33
CA ASP A 143 -2.82 1.54 0.09
C ASP A 143 -1.89 1.41 -1.12
N GLY A 144 -2.41 0.78 -2.17
CA GLY A 144 -1.70 0.56 -3.42
C GLY A 144 -2.54 1.00 -4.61
N ALA A 145 -1.84 1.29 -5.69
CA ALA A 145 -2.43 1.60 -6.97
C ALA A 145 -1.61 0.93 -8.06
N GLY A 146 -2.14 0.91 -9.27
CA GLY A 146 -1.36 0.49 -10.42
C GLY A 146 -2.16 0.52 -11.70
N ASN A 147 -1.58 -0.10 -12.73
CA ASN A 147 -2.24 -0.27 -13.99
C ASN A 147 -1.82 -1.56 -14.70
N ILE A 148 -2.71 -2.05 -15.56
CA ILE A 148 -2.40 -3.04 -16.59
C ILE A 148 -2.65 -2.38 -17.95
N THR A 149 -1.62 -2.29 -18.77
CA THR A 149 -1.73 -1.88 -20.16
C THR A 149 -1.92 -3.11 -21.04
N LEU A 150 -3.09 -3.21 -21.68
CA LEU A 150 -3.37 -4.14 -22.76
C LEU A 150 -2.86 -3.56 -24.08
N GLN A 151 -2.26 -4.39 -24.92
CA GLN A 151 -1.75 -4.00 -26.23
C GLN A 151 -2.40 -4.85 -27.32
N PHE A 152 -3.03 -4.16 -28.29
CA PHE A 152 -3.62 -4.73 -29.49
C PHE A 152 -2.82 -4.22 -30.70
N ASN A 153 -2.36 -5.16 -31.54
CA ASN A 153 -1.61 -4.83 -32.75
C ASN A 153 -2.51 -4.94 -33.98
N ASP A 154 -2.13 -4.23 -35.04
CA ASP A 154 -2.82 -4.23 -36.34
C ASP A 154 -4.32 -3.89 -36.26
N THR A 155 -4.69 -2.96 -35.38
CA THR A 155 -6.08 -2.50 -35.17
C THR A 155 -6.16 -0.99 -34.94
N THR A 156 -7.37 -0.47 -34.72
CA THR A 156 -7.65 0.94 -34.42
C THR A 156 -8.45 1.07 -33.13
N ALA A 157 -8.34 2.20 -32.43
CA ALA A 157 -9.07 2.42 -31.19
C ALA A 157 -10.60 2.31 -31.43
N SER A 158 -11.08 2.82 -32.56
CA SER A 158 -12.49 2.71 -32.93
C SER A 158 -12.96 1.27 -33.11
N ALA A 159 -12.13 0.40 -33.69
CA ALA A 159 -12.46 -1.01 -33.85
C ALA A 159 -12.48 -1.71 -32.49
N VAL A 160 -11.49 -1.47 -31.64
CA VAL A 160 -11.43 -2.03 -30.27
C VAL A 160 -12.66 -1.61 -29.48
N SER A 161 -13.01 -0.31 -29.46
CA SER A 161 -14.20 0.18 -28.77
C SER A 161 -15.49 -0.46 -29.30
N GLN A 162 -15.63 -0.58 -30.63
CA GLN A 162 -16.81 -1.21 -31.22
C GLN A 162 -16.94 -2.68 -30.83
N GLN A 163 -15.85 -3.44 -30.87
CA GLN A 163 -15.86 -4.85 -30.48
C GLN A 163 -16.24 -5.03 -29.01
N LEU A 164 -15.80 -4.13 -28.13
CA LEU A 164 -16.21 -4.13 -26.72
C LEU A 164 -17.70 -3.82 -26.56
N GLU A 165 -18.22 -2.82 -27.26
CA GLU A 165 -19.65 -2.47 -27.27
C GLU A 165 -20.52 -3.61 -27.81
N ASP A 166 -20.00 -4.39 -28.75
CA ASP A 166 -20.65 -5.58 -29.31
C ASP A 166 -20.57 -6.81 -28.38
N GLY A 167 -19.85 -6.70 -27.25
CA GLY A 167 -19.66 -7.77 -26.27
C GLY A 167 -18.67 -8.84 -26.71
N GLU A 168 -17.78 -8.53 -27.65
CA GLU A 168 -16.75 -9.46 -28.09
C GLU A 168 -15.64 -9.64 -27.03
N THR A 169 -15.02 -10.82 -27.04
CA THR A 169 -13.81 -11.10 -26.27
C THR A 169 -12.59 -10.78 -27.12
N LEU A 170 -11.76 -9.86 -26.63
CA LEU A 170 -10.51 -9.47 -27.28
C LEU A 170 -9.33 -10.16 -26.62
N THR A 171 -8.31 -10.49 -27.41
CA THR A 171 -7.06 -11.07 -26.91
C THR A 171 -5.95 -10.03 -27.03
N ALA A 172 -5.26 -9.73 -25.92
CA ALA A 172 -4.22 -8.71 -25.85
C ALA A 172 -2.94 -9.23 -25.19
N GLN A 173 -1.80 -8.65 -25.58
CA GLN A 173 -0.60 -8.73 -24.73
C GLN A 173 -0.75 -7.76 -23.58
N PHE A 174 -0.14 -8.04 -22.42
CA PHE A 174 -0.27 -7.13 -21.27
C PHE A 174 1.04 -6.91 -20.52
N SER A 175 1.13 -5.73 -19.93
CA SER A 175 2.18 -5.32 -19.00
C SER A 175 1.55 -4.44 -17.93
N GLY A 176 2.19 -4.25 -16.79
CA GLY A 176 1.65 -3.39 -15.76
C GLY A 176 2.64 -2.97 -14.70
N ALA A 177 2.16 -2.14 -13.79
CA ALA A 177 2.91 -1.71 -12.63
C ALA A 177 1.97 -1.59 -11.43
N LEU A 178 2.51 -1.81 -10.23
CA LEU A 178 1.86 -1.50 -8.95
C LEU A 178 2.79 -0.63 -8.10
N TYR A 179 2.24 0.30 -7.35
CA TYR A 179 2.98 1.17 -6.44
C TYR A 179 2.16 1.51 -5.20
N SER A 180 2.84 1.74 -4.08
CA SER A 180 2.19 2.18 -2.84
C SER A 180 1.77 3.66 -2.92
N LYS A 181 0.54 3.98 -2.52
CA LYS A 181 0.04 5.36 -2.39
C LYS A 181 0.61 5.93 -1.08
N THR A 182 1.62 6.80 -1.17
CA THR A 182 2.36 7.37 -0.02
C THR A 182 1.58 8.28 0.95
N GLU A 183 0.25 8.25 1.01
CA GLU A 183 -0.52 9.12 1.90
C GLU A 183 -1.23 8.35 3.02
N ARG A 184 -0.48 7.88 4.01
CA ARG A 184 -1.09 7.63 5.33
C ARG A 184 -1.26 8.98 6.02
N VAL A 185 -2.49 9.52 5.98
CA VAL A 185 -2.90 10.59 6.90
C VAL A 185 -2.67 10.06 8.33
N PRO A 186 -1.80 10.69 9.15
CA PRO A 186 -1.65 10.26 10.52
C PRO A 186 -3.01 10.37 11.20
N GLU A 187 -3.61 9.25 11.60
CA GLU A 187 -4.74 9.36 12.52
C GLU A 187 -4.23 10.12 13.75
N PRO A 188 -4.90 11.22 14.16
CA PRO A 188 -4.40 12.08 15.21
C PRO A 188 -4.55 11.37 16.57
N THR A 189 -3.58 10.52 16.86
CA THR A 189 -3.35 9.91 18.17
C THR A 189 -3.04 11.00 19.23
N THR A 190 -2.80 12.23 18.77
CA THR A 190 -2.62 13.44 19.58
C THR A 190 -3.83 13.78 20.45
N THR A 191 -5.05 13.33 20.12
CA THR A 191 -6.26 13.70 20.89
C THR A 191 -6.33 13.00 22.24
N VAL A 192 -5.80 11.77 22.37
CA VAL A 192 -5.78 11.06 23.65
C VAL A 192 -4.68 11.59 24.58
N GLY A 193 -3.52 11.99 24.01
CA GLY A 193 -2.43 12.60 24.78
C GLY A 193 -2.77 13.96 25.38
N LEU A 194 -3.51 14.82 24.66
CA LEU A 194 -3.93 16.13 25.14
C LEU A 194 -4.97 16.06 26.29
N LEU A 195 -5.80 15.01 26.33
CA LEU A 195 -6.78 14.79 27.39
C LEU A 195 -6.11 14.42 28.75
N ILE A 196 -4.98 13.71 28.70
CA ILE A 196 -4.22 13.33 29.90
C ILE A 196 -3.40 14.52 30.44
N VAL A 197 -2.87 15.38 29.56
CA VAL A 197 -2.15 16.60 29.99
C VAL A 197 -3.12 17.64 30.57
N GLY A 198 -4.33 17.78 30.01
CA GLY A 198 -5.34 18.70 30.52
C GLY A 198 -5.84 18.35 31.94
N THR A 199 -5.95 17.06 32.26
CA THR A 199 -6.39 16.61 33.59
C THR A 199 -5.30 16.74 34.65
N LEU A 200 -4.03 16.54 34.30
CA LEU A 200 -2.90 16.75 35.21
C LEU A 200 -2.65 18.23 35.52
N ALA A 201 -2.73 19.12 34.52
CA ALA A 201 -2.58 20.56 34.73
C ALA A 201 -3.68 21.14 35.65
N SER A 202 -4.91 20.62 35.52
CA SER A 202 -6.05 21.00 36.35
C SER A 202 -5.91 20.56 37.82
N PHE A 203 -5.26 19.42 38.07
CA PHE A 203 -5.01 18.92 39.42
C PHE A 203 -3.89 19.70 40.13
N VAL A 204 -2.83 20.04 39.41
CA VAL A 204 -1.70 20.82 39.94
C VAL A 204 -2.08 22.28 40.24
N LEU A 205 -2.91 22.91 39.40
CA LEU A 205 -3.44 24.27 39.65
C LEU A 205 -4.43 24.34 40.82
N ARG A 206 -5.05 23.22 41.20
CA ARG A 206 -5.93 23.16 42.38
C ARG A 206 -5.16 23.04 43.69
N GLN A 207 -4.00 22.40 43.70
CA GLN A 207 -3.18 22.25 44.91
C GLN A 207 -2.37 23.52 45.25
N THR A 208 -2.00 24.34 44.26
CA THR A 208 -1.26 25.59 44.50
C THR A 208 -2.13 26.74 45.04
N LYS A 209 -3.45 26.60 45.09
CA LYS A 209 -4.39 27.61 45.62
C LYS A 209 -4.80 27.38 47.09
N GLN A 210 -4.30 26.34 47.77
CA GLN A 210 -4.66 26.02 49.16
C GLN A 210 -3.51 26.21 50.18
N HIS A 211 -2.49 27.00 49.85
CA HIS A 211 -1.50 27.44 50.83
C HIS A 211 -1.32 28.96 50.79
#